data_AF-A0A531LEP0-F1
#
_entry.id   AF-A0A531LEP0-F1
#
_cell.length_a   1.000
_cell.length_b   1.000
_cell.length_c   1.000
_cell.angle_alpha   90.00
_cell.angle_beta   90.00
_cell.angle_gamma   90.00
#
_symmetry.space_group_name_H-M   'P 1'
#
loop_
_entity.id
_entity.type
_entity.pdbx_description
1 polymer ?
#
loop_
_entity_poly.entity_id
_entity_poly.type
_entity_poly.pdbx_seq_one_letter_code
_entity_poly.pdbx_strand_id
1 'polypeptide(L)'
;GATEGEAYFCGVAGERFAVRNSGVAAVVEGVGDHGCEYMTGGIVVVIGQTGRNFAAGMSGGVAYVLDEEGDFAERCNMAMVELEPVPEEDDLMEKLLHHGGDLDHKGRVDVSGDMTSHDEERLYQLISNHVHYTGSVRGREILDNWAAFRPKFRKIMPVEYRRALIEMERMRMGIAAE
;
A
#
# COMPACT_ATOMS: atom_id res chain seq x y z
N GLY A 1 -8.44 7.76 12.00
CA GLY A 1 -9.88 8.01 11.80
C GLY A 1 -10.19 8.78 10.53
N ALA A 2 -9.27 8.83 9.57
CA ALA A 2 -9.46 9.58 8.34
C ALA A 2 -10.23 8.75 7.30
N THR A 3 -11.01 9.40 6.45
CA THR A 3 -12.01 8.75 5.57
C THR A 3 -11.75 8.93 4.08
N GLU A 4 -11.05 9.98 3.67
CA GLU A 4 -10.70 10.24 2.27
C GLU A 4 -9.48 11.16 2.18
N GLY A 5 -8.79 11.10 1.04
CA GLY A 5 -7.64 11.94 0.72
C GLY A 5 -6.30 11.20 0.73
N GLU A 6 -5.24 11.97 0.55
CA GLU A 6 -3.87 11.47 0.49
C GLU A 6 -2.96 12.23 1.47
N ALA A 7 -1.96 11.56 2.02
CA ALA A 7 -0.97 12.18 2.92
C ALA A 7 0.44 11.62 2.70
N TYR A 8 1.44 12.50 2.61
CA TYR A 8 2.82 12.15 2.29
C TYR A 8 3.77 12.72 3.33
N PHE A 9 4.55 11.86 4.00
CA PHE A 9 5.39 12.23 5.14
C PHE A 9 6.85 11.86 4.87
N CYS A 10 7.70 12.87 4.58
CA CYS A 10 9.15 12.68 4.44
C CYS A 10 9.80 12.64 5.83
N GLY A 11 9.79 11.47 6.44
CA GLY A 11 10.36 11.21 7.75
C GLY A 11 9.65 10.07 8.49
N VAL A 12 10.03 9.90 9.76
CA VAL A 12 9.52 8.83 10.62
C VAL A 12 8.36 9.35 11.46
N ALA A 13 7.21 8.69 11.37
CA ALA A 13 6.08 8.92 12.25
C ALA A 13 6.27 8.19 13.59
N GLY A 14 5.69 8.75 14.66
CA GLY A 14 5.66 8.12 15.98
C GLY A 14 4.75 6.89 16.05
N GLU A 15 4.37 6.53 17.28
CA GLU A 15 3.44 5.43 17.53
C GLU A 15 2.04 5.69 16.94
N ARG A 16 1.30 4.62 16.66
CA ARG A 16 -0.10 4.65 16.20
C ARG A 16 -0.35 5.44 14.92
N PHE A 17 0.64 5.49 14.03
CA PHE A 17 0.42 6.05 12.70
C PHE A 17 -0.71 5.31 11.98
N ALA A 18 -1.58 6.07 11.29
CA ALA A 18 -2.76 5.54 10.60
C ALA A 18 -3.75 4.77 11.48
N VAL A 19 -3.77 5.01 12.80
CA VAL A 19 -4.76 4.42 13.70
C VAL A 19 -6.18 4.74 13.25
N ARG A 20 -7.02 3.70 13.12
CA ARG A 20 -8.39 3.79 12.60
C ARG A 20 -8.47 4.49 11.23
N ASN A 21 -7.47 4.35 10.36
CA ASN A 21 -7.63 4.80 8.98
C ASN A 21 -8.77 4.02 8.32
N SER A 22 -9.64 4.72 7.60
CA SER A 22 -10.82 4.13 6.97
C SER A 22 -10.93 4.46 5.48
N GLY A 23 -10.00 5.25 4.92
CA GLY A 23 -10.04 5.58 3.49
C GLY A 23 -8.95 6.51 2.95
N VAL A 24 -7.99 6.93 3.77
CA VAL A 24 -6.84 7.72 3.28
C VAL A 24 -5.76 6.82 2.69
N ALA A 25 -5.14 7.27 1.59
CA ALA A 25 -3.87 6.74 1.13
C ALA A 25 -2.71 7.53 1.76
N ALA A 26 -1.77 6.86 2.43
CA ALA A 26 -0.65 7.53 3.07
C ALA A 26 0.70 6.87 2.73
N VAL A 27 1.75 7.68 2.58
CA VAL A 27 3.14 7.21 2.43
C VAL A 27 4.01 7.84 3.52
N VAL A 28 4.83 7.04 4.19
CA VAL A 28 5.70 7.47 5.29
C VAL A 28 7.02 6.68 5.27
N GLU A 29 8.11 7.28 5.76
CA GLU A 29 9.47 6.69 5.70
C GLU A 29 9.84 5.87 6.93
N GLY A 30 8.92 5.72 7.88
CA GLY A 30 9.06 4.87 9.05
C GLY A 30 7.92 5.11 10.03
N VAL A 31 7.63 4.12 10.86
CA VAL A 31 6.53 4.17 11.82
C VAL A 31 6.97 3.56 13.15
N GLY A 32 6.55 4.15 14.27
CA GLY A 32 6.72 3.56 15.59
C GLY A 32 5.81 2.35 15.86
N ASP A 33 5.60 2.03 17.13
CA ASP A 33 4.75 0.88 17.51
C ASP A 33 3.27 1.13 17.14
N HIS A 34 2.51 0.04 16.94
CA HIS A 34 1.07 0.07 16.67
C HIS A 34 0.65 0.78 15.37
N GLY A 35 1.52 0.79 14.35
CA GLY A 35 1.15 1.28 13.01
C GLY A 35 -0.07 0.55 12.45
N CYS A 36 -0.98 1.29 11.80
CA CYS A 36 -2.22 0.78 11.21
C CYS A 36 -3.17 0.07 12.20
N GLU A 37 -3.05 0.35 13.50
CA GLU A 37 -3.94 -0.25 14.51
C GLU A 37 -5.41 0.14 14.25
N TYR A 38 -6.32 -0.84 14.31
CA TYR A 38 -7.76 -0.67 14.01
C TYR A 38 -8.08 -0.07 12.64
N MET A 39 -7.17 -0.15 11.67
CA MET A 39 -7.45 0.31 10.30
C MET A 39 -8.54 -0.54 9.65
N THR A 40 -9.53 0.13 9.05
CA THR A 40 -10.72 -0.48 8.43
C THR A 40 -10.81 -0.20 6.92
N GLY A 41 -9.91 0.60 6.37
CA GLY A 41 -9.92 1.01 4.97
C GLY A 41 -8.78 1.97 4.66
N GLY A 42 -8.61 2.28 3.37
CA GLY A 42 -7.50 3.10 2.87
C GLY A 42 -6.24 2.27 2.59
N ILE A 43 -5.16 2.99 2.28
CA ILE A 43 -3.86 2.41 1.90
C ILE A 43 -2.76 3.06 2.72
N VAL A 44 -1.82 2.27 3.23
CA VAL A 44 -0.64 2.81 3.92
C VAL A 44 0.63 2.18 3.34
N VAL A 45 1.57 3.00 2.89
CA VAL A 45 2.88 2.57 2.40
C VAL A 45 3.95 3.05 3.38
N VAL A 46 4.73 2.13 3.92
CA VAL A 46 5.87 2.43 4.80
C VAL A 46 7.15 2.03 4.08
N ILE A 47 7.99 3.02 3.75
CA ILE A 47 9.25 2.83 3.00
C ILE A 47 10.50 2.85 3.89
N GLY A 48 10.35 2.38 5.13
CA GLY A 48 11.41 2.22 6.12
C GLY A 48 10.96 1.40 7.33
N GLN A 49 11.67 1.54 8.46
CA GLN A 49 11.46 0.69 9.63
C GLN A 49 10.07 0.87 10.26
N THR A 50 9.58 -0.23 10.85
CA THR A 50 8.33 -0.29 11.61
C THR A 50 8.57 -0.69 13.05
N GLY A 51 7.77 -0.16 13.97
CA GLY A 51 7.70 -0.64 15.34
C GLY A 51 6.86 -1.91 15.48
N ARG A 52 6.70 -2.35 16.73
CA ARG A 52 6.02 -3.60 17.10
C ARG A 52 4.51 -3.49 16.97
N ASN A 53 3.86 -4.65 16.93
CA ASN A 53 2.40 -4.81 16.95
C ASN A 53 1.69 -4.04 15.81
N PHE A 54 2.34 -3.98 14.65
CA PHE A 54 1.78 -3.39 13.43
C PHE A 54 0.51 -4.14 13.01
N ALA A 55 -0.47 -3.43 12.48
CA ALA A 55 -1.77 -3.94 12.01
C ALA A 55 -2.64 -4.64 13.08
N ALA A 56 -2.40 -4.39 14.37
CA ALA A 56 -3.24 -4.93 15.43
C ALA A 56 -4.71 -4.46 15.28
N GLY A 57 -5.65 -5.40 15.23
CA GLY A 57 -7.06 -5.11 15.02
C GLY A 57 -7.40 -4.52 13.65
N MET A 58 -6.48 -4.58 12.67
CA MET A 58 -6.76 -4.18 11.30
C MET A 58 -7.82 -5.10 10.69
N SER A 59 -8.92 -4.53 10.22
CA SER A 59 -10.08 -5.28 9.70
C SER A 59 -10.45 -4.90 8.27
N GLY A 60 -9.79 -3.89 7.68
CA GLY A 60 -9.93 -3.58 6.25
C GLY A 60 -8.82 -2.66 5.74
N GLY A 61 -8.80 -2.45 4.42
CA GLY A 61 -7.74 -1.71 3.73
C GLY A 61 -6.50 -2.56 3.43
N VAL A 62 -5.46 -1.92 2.92
CA VAL A 62 -4.18 -2.57 2.57
C VAL A 62 -3.04 -1.74 3.12
N ALA A 63 -2.02 -2.40 3.68
CA ALA A 63 -0.75 -1.75 3.96
C ALA A 63 0.38 -2.43 3.19
N TYR A 64 1.42 -1.67 2.88
CA TYR A 64 2.64 -2.15 2.28
C TYR A 64 3.81 -1.70 3.14
N VAL A 65 4.69 -2.62 3.49
CA VAL A 65 5.90 -2.34 4.27
C VAL A 65 7.10 -2.80 3.48
N LEU A 66 8.09 -1.93 3.32
CA LEU A 66 9.38 -2.28 2.78
C LEU A 66 10.19 -3.05 3.83
N ASP A 67 10.34 -4.36 3.64
CA ASP A 67 11.00 -5.28 4.55
C ASP A 67 12.40 -5.66 4.03
N GLU A 68 13.38 -4.77 4.25
CA GLU A 68 14.73 -4.97 3.73
C GLU A 68 15.52 -6.06 4.45
N GLU A 69 15.22 -6.27 5.74
CA GLU A 69 15.91 -7.24 6.59
C GLU A 69 15.22 -8.61 6.60
N GLY A 70 13.97 -8.69 6.12
CA GLY A 70 13.19 -9.92 6.07
C GLY A 70 12.61 -10.34 7.42
N ASP A 71 12.55 -9.41 8.38
CA ASP A 71 12.20 -9.64 9.78
C ASP A 71 10.88 -8.94 10.18
N PHE A 72 10.20 -8.25 9.25
CA PHE A 72 8.97 -7.52 9.54
C PHE A 72 7.88 -8.38 10.18
N ALA A 73 7.83 -9.68 9.85
CA ALA A 73 6.87 -10.62 10.43
C ALA A 73 6.94 -10.69 11.96
N GLU A 74 8.11 -10.44 12.58
CA GLU A 74 8.28 -10.43 14.04
C GLU A 74 7.61 -9.23 14.71
N ARG A 75 7.38 -8.15 13.94
CA ARG A 75 6.76 -6.89 14.40
C ARG A 75 5.31 -6.76 13.98
N CYS A 76 4.81 -7.64 13.13
CA CYS A 76 3.43 -7.62 12.64
C CYS A 76 2.51 -8.46 13.55
N ASN A 77 1.33 -7.93 13.87
CA ASN A 77 0.29 -8.67 14.58
C ASN A 77 -0.49 -9.56 13.62
N MET A 78 -0.12 -10.83 13.55
CA MET A 78 -0.68 -11.82 12.63
C MET A 78 -2.05 -12.39 13.05
N ALA A 79 -2.73 -11.81 14.06
CA ALA A 79 -4.00 -12.37 14.55
C ALA A 79 -5.15 -12.25 13.54
N MET A 80 -5.13 -11.23 12.68
CA MET A 80 -6.20 -10.95 11.73
C MET A 80 -5.71 -10.69 10.30
N VAL A 81 -4.40 -10.60 10.09
CA VAL A 81 -3.78 -10.23 8.81
C VAL A 81 -2.82 -11.29 8.31
N GLU A 82 -2.60 -11.29 7.00
CA GLU A 82 -1.59 -12.09 6.33
C GLU A 82 -0.58 -11.19 5.61
N LEU A 83 0.64 -11.71 5.46
CA LEU A 83 1.72 -11.08 4.71
C LEU A 83 1.87 -11.77 3.36
N GLU A 84 1.76 -11.02 2.28
CA GLU A 84 1.99 -11.51 0.92
C GLU A 84 3.15 -10.76 0.25
N PRO A 85 3.91 -11.41 -0.64
CA PRO A 85 4.82 -10.68 -1.53
C PRO A 85 4.02 -9.85 -2.54
N VAL A 86 4.61 -8.78 -3.03
CA VAL A 86 4.08 -8.04 -4.19
C VAL A 86 4.50 -8.77 -5.47
N PRO A 87 3.56 -9.30 -6.26
CA PRO A 87 3.89 -9.96 -7.53
C PRO A 87 4.50 -8.97 -8.52
N GLU A 88 5.23 -9.50 -9.48
CA GLU A 88 5.69 -8.72 -10.64
C GLU A 88 4.56 -8.64 -11.65
N GLU A 89 4.36 -7.45 -12.20
CA GLU A 89 3.38 -7.15 -13.23
C GLU A 89 4.13 -6.80 -14.52
N ASP A 90 4.23 -7.78 -15.43
CA ASP A 90 5.00 -7.67 -16.68
C ASP A 90 4.62 -6.42 -17.53
N ASP A 91 3.38 -5.95 -17.41
CA ASP A 91 2.83 -4.86 -18.22
C ASP A 91 3.04 -3.46 -17.61
N LEU A 92 3.65 -3.33 -16.41
CA LEU A 92 3.73 -2.04 -15.71
C LEU A 92 4.38 -0.94 -16.56
N MET A 93 5.51 -1.25 -17.21
CA MET A 93 6.25 -0.27 -18.00
C MET A 93 5.49 0.12 -19.28
N GLU A 94 4.79 -0.82 -19.91
CA GLU A 94 3.92 -0.57 -21.05
C GLU A 94 2.77 0.37 -20.66
N LYS A 95 2.09 0.10 -19.55
CA LYS A 95 1.02 0.97 -19.00
C LYS A 95 1.51 2.39 -18.70
N LEU A 96 2.67 2.51 -18.04
CA LEU A 96 3.26 3.81 -17.70
C LEU A 96 3.63 4.63 -18.95
N LEU A 97 4.13 3.97 -20.01
CA LEU A 97 4.49 4.63 -21.27
C LEU A 97 3.26 5.09 -22.06
N HIS A 98 2.16 4.32 -22.05
CA HIS A 98 0.93 4.71 -22.75
C HIS A 98 0.18 5.89 -22.10
N HIS A 99 0.37 6.13 -20.81
CA HIS A 99 -0.17 7.32 -20.13
C HIS A 99 0.73 8.57 -20.23
N GLY A 100 1.88 8.49 -20.93
CA GLY A 100 2.89 9.56 -21.02
C GLY A 100 2.56 10.76 -21.93
N GLY A 101 1.28 10.98 -22.29
CA GLY A 101 0.87 11.99 -23.26
C GLY A 101 0.50 13.37 -22.70
N ASP A 102 0.05 13.46 -21.45
CA ASP A 102 -0.33 14.74 -20.82
C ASP A 102 -0.13 14.68 -19.31
N LEU A 103 0.93 15.33 -18.83
CA LEU A 103 1.25 15.44 -17.39
C LEU A 103 0.16 16.19 -16.59
N ASP A 104 -0.71 16.94 -17.27
CA ASP A 104 -1.79 17.73 -16.67
C ASP A 104 -3.12 16.96 -16.51
N HIS A 105 -3.23 15.77 -17.10
CA HIS A 105 -4.35 14.85 -16.89
C HIS A 105 -3.83 13.54 -16.32
N LYS A 106 -3.39 13.57 -15.05
CA LYS A 106 -3.44 12.37 -14.21
C LYS A 106 -4.92 11.98 -14.08
N GLY A 107 -5.43 11.25 -15.07
CA GLY A 107 -6.60 10.42 -14.92
C GLY A 107 -6.36 9.64 -13.64
N ARG A 108 -7.24 9.84 -12.65
CA ARG A 108 -7.17 9.17 -11.35
C ARG A 108 -6.98 7.69 -11.62
N VAL A 109 -5.75 7.18 -11.51
CA VAL A 109 -5.55 5.76 -11.26
C VAL A 109 -6.35 5.54 -10.00
N ASP A 110 -7.39 4.72 -10.08
CA ASP A 110 -8.20 4.41 -8.92
C ASP A 110 -7.34 3.57 -7.99
N VAL A 111 -6.53 4.26 -7.19
CA VAL A 111 -5.64 3.66 -6.20
C VAL A 111 -6.45 2.75 -5.28
N SER A 112 -7.76 3.03 -5.15
CA SER A 112 -8.73 2.29 -4.35
C SER A 112 -9.58 1.24 -5.09
N GLY A 113 -9.50 1.11 -6.41
CA GLY A 113 -10.50 0.40 -7.22
C GLY A 113 -10.47 -1.12 -7.06
N ASP A 114 -9.28 -1.72 -7.20
CA ASP A 114 -9.05 -3.15 -7.01
C ASP A 114 -7.91 -3.36 -6.01
N MET A 115 -8.24 -3.65 -4.76
CA MET A 115 -7.27 -3.87 -3.68
C MET A 115 -6.65 -5.28 -3.70
N THR A 116 -7.13 -6.16 -4.58
CA THR A 116 -6.63 -7.54 -4.73
C THR A 116 -5.55 -7.68 -5.79
N SER A 117 -5.52 -6.78 -6.77
CA SER A 117 -4.52 -6.75 -7.85
C SER A 117 -3.86 -5.37 -8.00
N HIS A 118 -3.00 -5.20 -9.02
CA HIS A 118 -2.34 -3.93 -9.35
C HIS A 118 -1.50 -3.35 -8.20
N ASP A 119 -0.91 -4.24 -7.38
CA ASP A 119 -0.15 -3.84 -6.20
C ASP A 119 1.13 -3.10 -6.61
N GLU A 120 1.78 -3.55 -7.68
CA GLU A 120 3.02 -2.95 -8.18
C GLU A 120 2.77 -1.54 -8.72
N GLU A 121 1.77 -1.40 -9.60
CA GLU A 121 1.35 -0.13 -10.18
C GLU A 121 0.95 0.88 -9.09
N ARG A 122 0.15 0.44 -8.10
CA ARG A 122 -0.27 1.26 -6.96
C ARG A 122 0.92 1.76 -6.15
N LEU A 123 1.83 0.86 -5.78
CA LEU A 123 3.01 1.23 -5.00
C LEU A 123 3.89 2.23 -5.75
N TYR A 124 4.17 1.97 -7.02
CA TYR A 124 4.97 2.85 -7.86
C TYR A 124 4.35 4.26 -7.93
N GLN A 125 3.03 4.34 -8.15
CA GLN A 125 2.31 5.61 -8.22
C GLN A 125 2.32 6.37 -6.88
N LEU A 126 2.08 5.69 -5.76
CA LEU A 126 2.08 6.31 -4.43
C LEU A 126 3.46 6.81 -4.03
N ILE A 127 4.51 6.03 -4.31
CA ILE A 127 5.89 6.44 -4.03
C ILE A 127 6.33 7.57 -4.97
N SER A 128 5.91 7.55 -6.24
CA SER A 128 6.13 8.66 -7.19
C SER A 128 5.47 9.96 -6.72
N ASN A 129 4.21 9.91 -6.26
CA ASN A 129 3.55 11.05 -5.64
C ASN A 129 4.29 11.51 -4.36
N HIS A 130 4.74 10.59 -3.52
CA HIS A 130 5.53 10.91 -2.34
C HIS A 130 6.80 11.69 -2.69
N VAL A 131 7.57 11.24 -3.68
CA VAL A 131 8.77 11.93 -4.18
C VAL A 131 8.42 13.30 -4.75
N HIS A 132 7.34 13.39 -5.54
CA HIS A 132 6.90 14.64 -6.15
C HIS A 132 6.51 15.69 -5.10
N TYR A 133 5.72 15.32 -4.10
CA TYR A 133 5.19 16.27 -3.11
C TYR A 133 6.16 16.58 -1.97
N THR A 134 7.06 15.67 -1.64
CA THR A 134 7.93 15.82 -0.46
C THR A 134 9.41 15.98 -0.78
N GLY A 135 9.83 15.66 -2.00
CA GLY A 135 11.24 15.63 -2.38
C GLY A 135 12.02 14.45 -1.78
N SER A 136 11.32 13.41 -1.28
CA SER A 136 11.90 12.25 -0.61
C SER A 136 13.08 11.64 -1.38
N VAL A 137 14.26 11.63 -0.76
CA VAL A 137 15.45 10.96 -1.28
C VAL A 137 15.25 9.45 -1.23
N ARG A 138 14.63 8.94 -0.16
CA ARG A 138 14.36 7.52 0.04
C ARG A 138 13.40 6.98 -1.03
N GLY A 139 12.31 7.70 -1.28
CA GLY A 139 11.37 7.35 -2.35
C GLY A 139 12.03 7.36 -3.72
N ARG A 140 12.93 8.32 -3.99
CA ARG A 140 13.68 8.38 -5.25
C ARG A 140 14.61 7.20 -5.43
N GLU A 141 15.37 6.86 -4.39
CA GLU A 141 16.23 5.67 -4.39
C GLU A 141 15.45 4.39 -4.72
N ILE A 142 14.28 4.23 -4.11
CA ILE A 142 13.41 3.08 -4.34
C ILE A 142 12.92 3.03 -5.80
N LEU A 143 12.48 4.16 -6.36
CA LEU A 143 12.00 4.22 -7.74
C LEU A 143 13.14 3.99 -8.75
N ASP A 144 14.32 4.57 -8.51
CA ASP A 144 15.50 4.40 -9.36
C ASP A 144 15.99 2.94 -9.39
N ASN A 145 15.74 2.18 -8.32
CA ASN A 145 16.15 0.79 -8.15
C ASN A 145 14.95 -0.16 -7.99
N TRP A 146 13.83 0.15 -8.65
CA TRP A 146 12.54 -0.49 -8.41
C TRP A 146 12.59 -2.02 -8.45
N ALA A 147 13.23 -2.61 -9.45
CA ALA A 147 13.37 -4.06 -9.59
C ALA A 147 14.06 -4.74 -8.39
N ALA A 148 14.92 -4.02 -7.67
CA ALA A 148 15.61 -4.52 -6.48
C ALA A 148 14.79 -4.31 -5.18
N PHE A 149 13.94 -3.28 -5.13
CA PHE A 149 13.13 -2.94 -3.96
C PHE A 149 11.74 -3.59 -3.97
N ARG A 150 11.09 -3.71 -5.13
CA ARG A 150 9.77 -4.35 -5.29
C ARG A 150 9.64 -5.69 -4.56
N PRO A 151 10.55 -6.68 -4.74
CA PRO A 151 10.40 -7.98 -4.08
C PRO A 151 10.54 -7.94 -2.56
N LYS A 152 11.03 -6.83 -2.00
CA LYS A 152 11.16 -6.61 -0.55
C LYS A 152 9.89 -6.01 0.08
N PHE A 153 8.91 -5.58 -0.72
CA PHE A 153 7.64 -5.14 -0.17
C PHE A 153 6.79 -6.32 0.30
N ARG A 154 6.25 -6.21 1.50
CA ARG A 154 5.21 -7.07 2.04
C ARG A 154 3.88 -6.33 1.96
N LYS A 155 2.88 -6.97 1.36
CA LYS A 155 1.47 -6.57 1.43
C LYS A 155 0.86 -7.15 2.71
N ILE A 156 0.22 -6.30 3.50
CA ILE A 156 -0.51 -6.64 4.72
C ILE A 156 -1.99 -6.46 4.40
N MET A 157 -2.76 -7.53 4.57
CA MET A 157 -4.21 -7.47 4.37
C MET A 157 -4.94 -8.35 5.39
N PRO A 158 -6.07 -7.90 5.94
CA PRO A 158 -6.89 -8.73 6.81
C PRO A 158 -7.49 -9.90 6.06
N VAL A 159 -7.46 -11.09 6.67
CA VAL A 159 -7.88 -12.36 6.03
C VAL A 159 -9.36 -12.31 5.63
N GLU A 160 -10.23 -11.89 6.55
CA GLU A 160 -11.67 -11.79 6.27
C GLU A 160 -11.98 -10.69 5.23
N TYR A 161 -11.21 -9.61 5.22
CA TYR A 161 -11.37 -8.54 4.23
C TYR A 161 -11.01 -9.04 2.83
N ARG A 162 -9.86 -9.71 2.68
CA ARG A 162 -9.46 -10.37 1.43
C ARG A 162 -10.52 -11.33 0.93
N ARG A 163 -11.01 -12.21 1.81
CA ARG A 163 -12.05 -13.18 1.47
C ARG A 163 -13.30 -12.49 0.93
N ALA A 164 -13.75 -11.43 1.60
CA ALA A 164 -14.92 -10.67 1.17
C ALA A 164 -14.71 -10.03 -0.22
N LEU A 165 -13.53 -9.47 -0.51
CA LEU A 165 -13.23 -8.89 -1.83
C LEU A 165 -13.27 -9.94 -2.95
N ILE A 166 -12.64 -11.10 -2.75
CA ILE A 166 -12.65 -12.19 -3.72
C ILE A 166 -14.09 -12.68 -3.99
N GLU A 167 -14.91 -12.76 -2.95
CA GLU A 167 -16.31 -13.17 -3.08
C GLU A 167 -17.13 -12.14 -3.87
N MET A 168 -16.95 -10.85 -3.57
CA MET A 168 -17.59 -9.75 -4.31
C MET A 168 -17.17 -9.72 -5.78
N GLU A 169 -15.88 -9.93 -6.07
CA GLU A 169 -15.35 -10.00 -7.43
C GLU A 169 -15.98 -11.16 -8.21
N ARG A 170 -16.02 -12.36 -7.62
CA ARG A 170 -16.67 -13.54 -8.22
C ARG A 170 -18.16 -13.28 -8.51
N MET A 171 -18.89 -12.67 -7.57
CA MET A 171 -20.29 -12.30 -7.79
C MET A 171 -20.43 -11.31 -8.95
N ARG A 172 -19.57 -10.29 -9.03
CA ARG A 172 -19.59 -9.30 -10.12
C ARG A 172 -19.33 -9.93 -11.48
N MET A 173 -18.36 -10.84 -11.58
CA MET A 173 -18.06 -11.56 -12.83
C MET A 173 -19.17 -12.53 -13.23
N GLY A 174 -19.80 -13.22 -12.27
CA GLY A 174 -20.93 -14.10 -12.53
C GLY A 174 -22.15 -13.37 -13.09
N ILE A 175 -22.47 -12.19 -12.54
CA ILE A 175 -23.57 -11.34 -13.01
C ILE A 175 -23.30 -10.76 -14.40
N ALA A 176 -22.04 -10.46 -14.75
CA ALA A 176 -21.68 -9.93 -16.07
C ALA A 176 -21.71 -10.98 -17.20
N ALA A 177 -21.80 -12.27 -16.86
CA ALA A 177 -21.82 -13.39 -17.80
C ALA A 177 -23.23 -13.92 -18.13
N GLU A 178 -24.27 -13.45 -17.43
CA GLU A 178 -25.70 -13.68 -17.73
C GLU A 178 -26.30 -12.57 -18.59
#